data_AF-A0A5F8H4R3-F1
#
_entry.id   AF-A0A5F8H4R3-F1
#
_cell.length_a   1.000
_cell.length_b   1.000
_cell.length_c   1.000
_cell.angle_alpha   90.00
_cell.angle_beta   90.00
_cell.angle_gamma   90.00
#
_symmetry.space_group_name_H-M   'P 1'
#
loop_
_entity.id
_entity.type
_entity.pdbx_description
1 polymer ?
#
loop_
_entity_poly.entity_id
_entity_poly.type
_entity_poly.pdbx_seq_one_letter_code
_entity_poly.pdbx_strand_id
1 'polypeptide(L)'
;KSGKKGGRGKGERKTGAKEEPGGGGSSSGSRVELLVFGYACKLFRDDERALALEQGQHLIPWMGDPKILIDRYDGRGHLHDLSDYDAEYSTWNRDYQLSEEEARIDALCWIQA
;
A
#
# COMPACT_ATOMS: atom_id res chain seq x y z
N LYS A 1 38.82 -37.31 -2.81
CA LYS A 1 38.94 -35.88 -2.43
C LYS A 1 37.91 -35.58 -1.35
N SER A 2 38.40 -35.12 -0.21
CA SER A 2 37.69 -34.90 1.05
C SER A 2 37.00 -33.55 1.16
N GLY A 3 35.94 -33.49 1.98
CA GLY A 3 35.51 -32.31 2.75
C GLY A 3 34.14 -31.75 2.36
N LYS A 4 33.27 -31.29 3.26
CA LYS A 4 33.23 -31.27 4.74
C LYS A 4 31.77 -30.91 5.10
N LYS A 5 31.11 -31.69 5.98
CA LYS A 5 29.77 -31.41 6.52
C LYS A 5 29.85 -30.21 7.48
N GLY A 6 29.01 -29.20 7.27
CA GLY A 6 28.82 -28.07 8.19
C GLY A 6 27.66 -28.33 9.15
N GLY A 7 27.96 -28.35 10.44
CA GLY A 7 27.03 -28.69 11.52
C GLY A 7 26.00 -27.61 11.83
N ARG A 8 24.81 -28.07 12.22
CA ARG A 8 23.66 -27.26 12.65
C ARG A 8 23.74 -27.09 14.17
N GLY A 9 24.23 -25.94 14.62
CA GLY A 9 24.27 -25.58 16.04
C GLY A 9 22.87 -25.26 16.56
N LYS A 10 22.40 -26.05 17.53
CA LYS A 10 21.14 -25.84 18.26
C LYS A 10 21.46 -24.98 19.48
N GLY A 11 21.04 -23.71 19.48
CA GLY A 11 21.17 -22.83 20.63
C GLY A 11 19.94 -22.95 21.53
N GLU A 12 20.07 -23.66 22.66
CA GLU A 12 19.10 -23.60 23.76
C GLU A 12 19.18 -22.24 24.44
N ARG A 13 18.04 -21.54 24.55
CA ARG A 13 17.91 -20.37 25.44
C ARG A 13 16.98 -20.74 26.58
N LYS A 14 17.54 -20.75 27.79
CA LYS A 14 16.88 -20.97 29.06
C LYS A 14 16.26 -19.64 29.51
N THR A 15 14.94 -19.56 29.64
CA THR A 15 14.26 -18.40 30.24
C THR A 15 13.74 -18.80 31.62
N GLY A 16 14.40 -18.34 32.68
CA GLY A 16 13.84 -18.38 34.03
C GLY A 16 12.99 -17.12 34.23
N ALA A 17 11.69 -17.29 34.40
CA ALA A 17 10.80 -16.23 34.88
C ALA A 17 10.66 -16.38 36.39
N LYS A 18 10.99 -15.33 37.13
CA LYS A 18 10.64 -15.17 38.54
C LYS A 18 9.57 -14.08 38.59
N GLU A 19 8.35 -14.43 38.95
CA GLU A 19 7.28 -13.49 39.21
C GLU A 19 7.39 -12.97 40.66
N GLU A 20 7.15 -11.67 40.84
CA GLU A 20 6.86 -11.03 42.12
C GLU A 20 5.64 -10.12 41.89
N PRO A 21 4.63 -10.09 42.77
CA PRO A 21 3.47 -9.21 42.61
C PRO A 21 3.68 -7.88 43.35
N GLY A 22 3.42 -6.76 42.66
CA GLY A 22 3.42 -5.43 43.28
C GLY A 22 2.45 -4.51 42.57
N GLY A 23 1.30 -4.26 43.21
CA GLY A 23 0.17 -3.53 42.64
C GLY A 23 0.23 -2.00 42.81
N GLY A 24 -0.89 -1.36 42.42
CA GLY A 24 -1.22 0.03 42.76
C GLY A 24 -1.61 0.87 41.55
N GLY A 25 -2.90 1.12 41.36
CA GLY A 25 -3.43 1.95 40.28
C GLY A 25 -3.18 3.46 40.49
N SER A 26 -3.15 4.22 39.38
CA SER A 26 -3.34 5.68 39.37
C SER A 26 -4.00 6.11 38.06
N SER A 27 -5.18 6.71 38.17
CA SER A 27 -6.04 7.19 37.10
C SER A 27 -5.57 8.55 36.56
N SER A 28 -4.56 8.57 35.71
CA SER A 28 -4.19 9.75 34.90
C SER A 28 -4.32 9.40 33.42
N GLY A 29 -5.04 10.25 32.68
CA GLY A 29 -5.60 9.98 31.34
C GLY A 29 -4.76 9.01 30.52
N SER A 30 -5.30 7.81 30.28
CA SER A 30 -4.60 6.74 29.60
C SER A 30 -4.29 7.17 28.18
N ARG A 31 -3.11 7.73 27.96
CA ARG A 31 -2.58 7.91 26.62
C ARG A 31 -2.46 6.51 26.04
N VAL A 32 -3.27 6.24 25.02
CA VAL A 32 -3.18 4.99 24.27
C VAL A 32 -1.81 4.97 23.61
N GLU A 33 -0.98 4.01 23.98
CA GLU A 33 0.35 3.85 23.41
C GLU A 33 0.21 3.16 22.05
N LEU A 34 0.51 3.89 20.96
CA LEU A 34 0.56 3.35 19.61
C LEU A 34 1.90 2.65 19.42
N LEU A 35 1.88 1.32 19.35
CA LEU A 35 3.06 0.51 19.06
C LEU A 35 3.17 0.30 17.55
N VAL A 36 4.29 0.70 16.97
CA VAL A 36 4.59 0.50 15.55
C VAL A 36 5.70 -0.55 15.44
N PHE A 37 5.42 -1.66 14.76
CA PHE A 37 6.36 -2.73 14.51
C PHE A 37 6.65 -2.84 13.01
N GLY A 38 7.93 -2.95 12.66
CA GLY A 38 8.37 -3.23 11.30
C GLY A 38 8.93 -4.65 11.18
N TYR A 39 8.76 -5.27 10.01
CA TYR A 39 9.38 -6.54 9.66
C TYR A 39 10.46 -6.31 8.61
N ALA A 40 11.58 -7.03 8.74
CA ALA A 40 12.61 -7.02 7.70
C ALA A 40 12.11 -7.78 6.47
N CYS A 41 12.14 -7.13 5.32
CA CYS A 41 11.84 -7.73 4.02
C CYS A 41 13.15 -8.09 3.30
N LYS A 42 13.28 -9.33 2.84
CA LYS A 42 14.44 -9.78 2.08
C LYS A 42 14.30 -9.36 0.63
N LEU A 43 15.04 -8.34 0.22
CA LEU A 43 15.12 -7.92 -1.17
C LEU A 43 16.13 -8.78 -1.92
N PHE A 44 15.73 -9.22 -3.10
CA PHE A 44 16.61 -9.89 -4.05
C PHE A 44 16.78 -8.97 -5.25
N ARG A 45 18.01 -8.85 -5.73
CA ARG A 45 18.30 -8.07 -6.93
C ARG A 45 17.85 -8.88 -8.14
N ASP A 46 16.90 -8.32 -8.88
CA ASP A 46 16.34 -8.86 -10.11
C ASP A 46 16.18 -7.69 -11.08
N ASP A 47 17.26 -7.41 -11.81
CA ASP A 47 17.35 -6.26 -12.71
C ASP A 47 16.40 -6.40 -13.90
N GLU A 48 16.12 -7.64 -14.36
CA GLU A 48 15.14 -7.89 -15.43
C GLU A 48 13.72 -7.55 -14.99
N ARG A 49 13.31 -8.02 -13.80
CA ARG A 49 11.99 -7.69 -13.25
C ARG A 49 11.85 -6.21 -12.94
N ALA A 50 12.91 -5.57 -12.45
CA ALA A 50 12.93 -4.14 -12.22
C ALA A 50 12.72 -3.37 -13.53
N LEU A 51 13.45 -3.73 -14.59
CA LEU A 51 13.29 -3.13 -15.92
C LEU A 51 11.88 -3.37 -16.49
N ALA A 52 11.32 -4.56 -16.33
CA ALA A 52 9.97 -4.87 -16.81
C ALA A 52 8.88 -4.05 -16.10
N LEU A 53 9.05 -3.81 -14.79
CA LEU A 53 8.17 -2.93 -14.02
C LEU A 53 8.30 -1.48 -14.48
N GLU A 54 9.53 -0.99 -14.65
CA GLU A 54 9.83 0.36 -15.13
C GLU A 54 9.28 0.62 -16.55
N GLN A 55 9.34 -0.38 -17.42
CA GLN A 55 8.76 -0.34 -18.76
C GLN A 55 7.23 -0.44 -18.77
N GLY A 56 6.58 -0.59 -17.61
CA GLY A 56 5.12 -0.67 -17.51
C GLY A 56 4.52 -1.98 -18.02
N GLN A 57 5.29 -3.06 -18.17
CA GLN A 57 4.79 -4.34 -18.71
C GLN A 57 3.72 -5.00 -17.82
N HIS A 58 3.65 -4.61 -16.55
CA HIS A 58 2.66 -5.07 -15.59
C HIS A 58 1.30 -4.36 -15.74
N LEU A 59 1.26 -3.25 -16.50
CA LEU A 59 0.05 -2.48 -16.71
C LEU A 59 -0.82 -3.10 -17.80
N ILE A 60 -2.13 -2.90 -17.69
CA ILE A 60 -3.12 -3.35 -18.65
C ILE A 60 -4.04 -2.18 -19.06
N PRO A 61 -4.60 -2.18 -20.29
CA PRO A 61 -5.59 -1.18 -20.70
C PRO A 61 -6.84 -1.21 -19.82
N TRP A 62 -7.30 -0.03 -19.39
CA TRP A 62 -8.55 0.14 -18.66
C TRP A 62 -9.74 0.17 -19.60
N MET A 63 -10.72 -0.70 -19.40
CA MET A 63 -11.98 -0.74 -20.18
C MET A 63 -11.77 -0.79 -21.71
N GLY A 64 -10.63 -1.31 -22.17
CA GLY A 64 -10.29 -1.38 -23.59
C GLY A 64 -9.65 -0.09 -24.16
N ASP A 65 -9.50 0.98 -23.38
CA ASP A 65 -8.77 2.18 -23.81
C ASP A 65 -7.26 1.99 -23.59
N PRO A 66 -6.43 1.90 -24.65
CA PRO A 66 -4.99 1.70 -24.54
C PRO A 66 -4.24 2.94 -24.02
N LYS A 67 -4.89 4.12 -23.97
CA LYS A 67 -4.28 5.35 -23.43
C LYS A 67 -4.32 5.39 -21.91
N ILE A 68 -5.23 4.64 -21.30
CA ILE A 68 -5.42 4.58 -19.86
C ILE A 68 -4.92 3.22 -19.38
N LEU A 69 -3.77 3.22 -18.71
CA LEU A 69 -3.15 2.00 -18.20
C LEU A 69 -3.34 1.91 -16.69
N ILE A 70 -3.68 0.71 -16.20
CA ILE A 70 -3.85 0.40 -14.77
C ILE A 70 -2.98 -0.79 -14.37
N ASP A 71 -2.65 -0.89 -13.08
CA ASP A 71 -1.97 -2.07 -12.54
C ASP A 71 -2.86 -3.32 -12.70
N ARG A 72 -2.25 -4.48 -13.01
CA ARG A 72 -2.97 -5.76 -13.15
C ARG A 72 -3.72 -6.17 -11.88
N TYR A 73 -3.27 -5.74 -10.71
CA TYR A 73 -3.88 -5.97 -9.41
C TYR A 73 -4.58 -4.73 -8.86
N ASP A 74 -4.84 -3.73 -9.72
CA ASP A 74 -5.68 -2.60 -9.36
C ASP A 74 -7.10 -3.08 -9.07
N GLY A 75 -7.58 -2.81 -7.85
CA GLY A 75 -8.89 -3.26 -7.39
C GLY A 75 -10.05 -2.71 -8.22
N ARG A 76 -9.87 -1.57 -8.92
CA ARG A 76 -10.86 -1.04 -9.85
C ARG A 76 -11.14 -2.05 -10.97
N GLY A 77 -10.13 -2.80 -11.40
CA GLY A 77 -10.23 -3.82 -12.46
C GLY A 77 -11.25 -4.93 -12.21
N HIS A 78 -11.71 -5.10 -10.97
CA HIS A 78 -12.77 -6.05 -10.61
C HIS A 78 -14.19 -5.48 -10.77
N LEU A 79 -14.32 -4.18 -11.04
CA LEU A 79 -15.59 -3.51 -11.25
C LEU A 79 -15.85 -3.40 -12.76
N HIS A 80 -16.53 -4.41 -13.30
CA HIS A 80 -16.79 -4.54 -14.75
C HIS A 80 -18.04 -3.81 -15.23
N ASP A 81 -18.97 -3.53 -14.32
CA ASP A 81 -20.21 -2.82 -14.61
C ASP A 81 -20.25 -1.54 -13.75
N LEU A 82 -20.10 -0.41 -14.42
CA LEU A 82 -20.10 0.92 -13.83
C LEU A 82 -21.39 1.69 -14.14
N SER A 83 -22.37 1.06 -14.81
CA SER A 83 -23.58 1.74 -15.26
C SER A 83 -24.36 2.37 -14.10
N ASP A 84 -24.41 1.70 -12.94
CA ASP A 84 -25.01 2.20 -11.70
C ASP A 84 -24.33 3.47 -11.15
N TYR A 85 -23.08 3.72 -11.53
CA TYR A 85 -22.26 4.84 -11.07
C TYR A 85 -21.94 5.84 -12.18
N ASP A 86 -22.53 5.66 -13.37
CA ASP A 86 -22.36 6.59 -14.47
C ASP A 86 -22.87 7.98 -14.05
N ALA A 87 -22.14 9.01 -14.47
CA ALA A 87 -22.50 10.40 -14.22
C ALA A 87 -23.88 10.74 -14.79
N GLU A 88 -24.33 10.01 -15.82
CA GLU A 88 -25.69 10.14 -16.36
C GLU A 88 -26.79 9.76 -15.35
N TYR A 89 -26.52 8.84 -14.42
CA TYR A 89 -27.43 8.41 -13.35
C TYR A 89 -27.17 9.10 -12.00
N SER A 90 -25.94 9.57 -11.76
CA SER A 90 -25.57 10.35 -10.56
C SER A 90 -25.98 11.82 -10.68
N THR A 91 -27.22 12.10 -10.29
CA THR A 91 -27.90 13.40 -10.46
C THR A 91 -27.23 14.58 -9.72
N TRP A 92 -26.35 14.36 -8.73
CA TRP A 92 -25.92 15.45 -7.84
C TRP A 92 -24.94 16.46 -8.47
N ASN A 93 -24.13 16.05 -9.47
CA ASN A 93 -23.06 16.89 -10.01
C ASN A 93 -23.21 17.23 -11.51
N ARG A 94 -24.35 16.88 -12.12
CA ARG A 94 -24.53 16.94 -13.58
C ARG A 94 -24.48 18.36 -14.15
N ASP A 95 -24.93 19.34 -13.37
CA ASP A 95 -24.95 20.75 -13.79
C ASP A 95 -23.81 21.57 -13.16
N TYR A 96 -22.85 20.91 -12.51
CA TYR A 96 -21.74 21.60 -11.88
C TYR A 96 -20.78 22.15 -12.93
N GLN A 97 -20.70 23.47 -13.01
CA GLN A 97 -19.70 24.18 -13.78
C GLN A 97 -18.70 24.75 -12.79
N LEU A 98 -17.41 24.47 -13.02
CA LEU A 98 -16.33 25.07 -12.26
C LEU A 98 -16.51 26.59 -12.27
N SER A 99 -16.53 27.18 -11.08
CA SER A 99 -16.43 28.63 -10.98
C SER A 99 -15.08 29.10 -11.54
N GLU A 100 -15.01 30.37 -11.91
CA GLU A 100 -13.78 30.95 -12.45
C GLU A 100 -12.60 30.81 -11.46
N GLU A 101 -12.87 30.82 -10.15
CA GLU A 101 -11.85 30.59 -9.12
C GLU A 101 -11.38 29.13 -9.10
N GLU A 102 -12.29 28.17 -9.14
CA GLU A 102 -11.94 26.75 -9.12
C GLU A 102 -11.19 26.32 -10.38
N ALA A 103 -11.55 26.88 -11.54
CA ALA A 103 -10.82 26.65 -12.78
C ALA A 103 -9.37 27.20 -12.70
N ARG A 104 -9.16 28.33 -12.02
CA ARG A 104 -7.81 28.86 -11.77
C ARG A 104 -7.01 27.96 -10.83
N ILE A 105 -7.64 27.46 -9.77
CA ILE A 105 -7.01 26.54 -8.79
C ILE A 105 -6.60 25.24 -9.47
N ASP A 106 -7.48 24.63 -10.28
CA ASP A 106 -7.19 23.38 -11.00
C ASP A 106 -6.03 23.56 -11.99
N ALA A 107 -6.01 24.67 -12.74
CA ALA A 107 -4.91 25.00 -13.64
C ALA A 107 -3.56 25.18 -12.90
N LEU A 108 -3.57 25.77 -11.71
CA LEU A 108 -2.38 25.90 -10.86
C LEU A 108 -1.88 24.54 -10.36
N CYS A 109 -2.78 23.64 -9.97
CA CYS A 109 -2.44 22.28 -9.57
C CYS A 109 -1.84 21.46 -10.73
N TRP A 110 -2.28 21.70 -11.96
CA TRP A 110 -1.71 21.05 -13.15
C TRP A 110 -0.29 21.53 -13.51
N ILE A 111 0.06 22.78 -13.21
CA ILE A 111 1.37 23.35 -13.51
C ILE A 111 2.43 22.98 -12.46
N GLN A 112 2.00 22.53 -11.26
CA GLN A 112 2.89 22.21 -10.14
C GLN A 112 3.15 20.70 -9.94
N ALA A 113 2.55 19.83 -10.75
CA ALA A 113 2.74 18.38 -10.75
C ALA A 113 3.65 17.93 -11.91
#